data_AF-A0A975KJG3-F1
#
_entry.id   AF-A0A975KJG3-F1
#
_cell.length_a   1.000
_cell.length_b   1.000
_cell.length_c   1.000
_cell.angle_alpha   90.00
_cell.angle_beta   90.00
_cell.angle_gamma   90.00
#
_symmetry.space_group_name_H-M   'P 1'
#
loop_
_entity.id
_entity.type
_entity.pdbx_description
1 polymer ?
#
loop_
_entity_poly.entity_id
_entity_poly.type
_entity_poly.pdbx_seq_one_letter_code
_entity_poly.pdbx_strand_id
1 'polypeptide(L)'
;MVESEIYGIAAKNGWRVSVSVENGVHCYDFQRRTLSGVAFSFTAEVKDDEVSSLESEIVSFVDAINPVTCAWEWMIKSGAMDSSRYLQAVADMEDIRSKAWLLACDLSELSGEKPIWSVFTKNGLN
;
A
#
# COMPACT_ATOMS: atom_id res chain seq x y z
N MET A 1 -8.40 14.08 15.32
CA MET A 1 -8.59 12.83 16.08
C MET A 1 -8.32 11.61 15.18
N VAL A 2 -8.76 11.65 13.91
CA VAL A 2 -8.52 10.60 12.90
C VAL A 2 -7.05 10.48 12.45
N GLU A 3 -6.34 11.60 12.27
CA GLU A 3 -4.95 11.58 11.76
C GLU A 3 -3.98 10.79 12.65
N SER A 4 -4.10 10.93 13.98
CA SER A 4 -3.29 10.16 14.93
C SER A 4 -3.57 8.66 14.87
N GLU A 5 -4.79 8.26 14.51
CA GLU A 5 -5.17 6.85 14.34
C GLU A 5 -4.60 6.29 13.03
N ILE A 6 -4.65 7.06 11.93
CA ILE A 6 -4.01 6.71 10.67
C ILE A 6 -2.50 6.49 10.88
N TYR A 7 -1.83 7.38 11.62
CA TYR A 7 -0.41 7.20 11.96
C TYR A 7 -0.15 5.94 12.80
N GLY A 8 -1.01 5.64 13.77
CA GLY A 8 -0.93 4.41 14.55
C GLY A 8 -1.09 3.14 13.71
N ILE A 9 -2.08 3.13 12.82
CA ILE A 9 -2.35 2.01 11.90
C ILE A 9 -1.19 1.83 10.91
N ALA A 10 -0.68 2.92 10.33
CA ALA A 10 0.47 2.88 9.42
C ALA A 10 1.69 2.25 10.12
N ALA A 11 2.02 2.73 11.33
CA ALA A 11 3.14 2.22 12.10
C ALA A 11 2.98 0.73 12.46
N LYS A 12 1.77 0.30 12.89
CA LYS A 12 1.43 -1.11 13.14
C LYS A 12 1.70 -1.98 11.91
N ASN A 13 1.42 -1.46 10.71
CA ASN A 13 1.62 -2.15 9.44
C ASN A 13 3.03 -2.01 8.85
N GLY A 14 3.96 -1.38 9.57
CA GLY A 14 5.36 -1.25 9.15
C GLY A 14 5.62 -0.09 8.20
N TRP A 15 4.72 0.89 8.15
CA TRP A 15 4.84 2.10 7.37
C TRP A 15 5.19 3.29 8.26
N ARG A 16 6.12 4.13 7.80
CA ARG A 16 6.20 5.52 8.22
C ARG A 16 5.29 6.32 7.31
N VAL A 17 4.71 7.40 7.81
CA VAL A 17 3.80 8.22 7.00
C VAL A 17 3.97 9.69 7.34
N SER A 18 3.82 10.52 6.32
CA SER A 18 3.77 11.98 6.42
C SER A 18 2.61 12.49 5.59
N VAL A 19 1.98 13.57 6.03
CA VAL A 19 0.91 14.24 5.31
C VAL A 19 1.40 15.53 4.68
N SER A 20 0.97 15.80 3.45
CA SER A 20 1.09 17.10 2.78
C SER A 20 -0.29 17.54 2.28
N VAL A 21 -0.40 18.84 1.95
CA VAL A 21 -1.58 19.38 1.25
C VAL A 21 -1.12 19.87 -0.11
N GLU A 22 -1.63 19.28 -1.17
CA GLU A 22 -1.31 19.63 -2.55
C GLU A 22 -2.59 20.06 -3.27
N ASN A 23 -2.63 21.31 -3.75
CA ASN A 23 -3.82 21.91 -4.38
C ASN A 23 -5.11 21.81 -3.54
N GLY A 24 -4.99 21.80 -2.21
CA GLY A 24 -6.12 21.67 -1.28
C GLY A 24 -6.55 20.23 -1.00
N VAL A 25 -5.82 19.23 -1.51
CA VAL A 25 -6.06 17.79 -1.26
C VAL A 25 -5.03 17.27 -0.26
N HIS A 26 -5.46 16.50 0.74
CA HIS A 26 -4.56 15.83 1.66
C HIS A 26 -3.90 14.63 0.99
N CYS A 27 -2.57 14.59 1.00
CA CYS A 27 -1.76 13.52 0.42
C CYS A 27 -0.99 12.81 1.54
N TYR A 28 -1.19 11.49 1.68
CA TYR A 28 -0.46 10.67 2.64
C TYR A 28 0.66 9.93 1.91
N ASP A 29 1.91 10.26 2.25
CA ASP A 29 3.09 9.58 1.73
C ASP A 29 3.50 8.46 2.68
N PHE A 30 3.29 7.21 2.26
CA PHE A 30 3.64 6.01 3.02
C PHE A 30 5.02 5.51 2.60
N GLN A 31 5.92 5.38 3.57
CA GLN A 31 7.31 5.04 3.37
C GLN A 31 7.68 3.77 4.14
N ARG A 32 8.44 2.87 3.51
CA ARG A 32 9.07 1.73 4.19
C ARG A 32 10.34 1.28 3.48
N ARG A 33 11.03 0.31 4.08
CA ARG A 33 12.07 -0.45 3.38
C ARG A 33 11.52 -1.80 2.95
N THR A 34 11.91 -2.25 1.76
CA THR A 34 11.68 -3.62 1.29
C THR A 34 12.47 -4.62 2.12
N LEU A 35 12.23 -5.92 1.94
CA LEU A 35 12.98 -6.98 2.63
C LEU A 35 14.48 -6.91 2.32
N SER A 36 14.86 -6.52 1.10
CA SER A 36 16.26 -6.28 0.72
C SER A 36 16.83 -4.93 1.20
N GLY A 37 16.02 -4.09 1.84
CA GLY A 37 16.44 -2.81 2.42
C GLY A 37 16.33 -1.60 1.47
N VAL A 38 15.78 -1.77 0.28
CA VAL A 38 15.54 -0.66 -0.68
C VAL A 38 14.44 0.25 -0.14
N ALA A 39 14.63 1.57 -0.26
CA ALA A 39 13.59 2.53 0.11
C ALA A 39 12.41 2.44 -0.86
N PHE A 40 11.19 2.38 -0.33
CA PHE A 40 9.96 2.34 -1.08
C PHE A 40 8.98 3.36 -0.50
N SER A 41 8.28 4.07 -1.37
CA SER A 41 7.14 4.88 -0.96
C SER A 41 6.04 4.90 -2.01
N PHE A 42 4.82 5.20 -1.57
CA PHE A 42 3.71 5.55 -2.43
C PHE A 42 2.89 6.64 -1.75
N THR A 43 2.24 7.47 -2.57
CA THR A 43 1.38 8.55 -2.09
C THR A 43 -0.07 8.20 -2.40
N ALA A 44 -0.96 8.42 -1.44
CA ALA A 44 -2.40 8.28 -1.61
C ALA A 44 -3.08 9.63 -1.35
N GLU A 45 -3.94 10.04 -2.28
CA GLU A 45 -4.72 11.27 -2.20
C GLU A 45 -6.06 11.00 -1.50
N VAL A 46 -6.44 11.87 -0.56
CA VAL A 46 -7.70 11.73 0.18
C VAL A 46 -8.73 12.70 -0.37
N LYS A 47 -9.80 12.15 -0.92
CA LYS A 47 -10.96 12.92 -1.38
C LYS A 47 -11.91 13.16 -0.22
N ASP A 48 -12.47 14.37 -0.17
CA ASP A 48 -13.49 14.80 0.80
C ASP A 48 -13.08 14.61 2.29
N ASP A 49 -11.79 14.49 2.56
CA ASP A 49 -11.22 14.18 3.88
C ASP A 49 -11.74 12.87 4.52
N GLU A 50 -12.18 11.92 3.70
CA GLU A 50 -12.75 10.64 4.15
C GLU A 50 -11.72 9.49 4.19
N VAL A 51 -11.73 8.73 5.30
CA VAL A 51 -10.86 7.55 5.47
C VAL A 51 -11.17 6.45 4.43
N SER A 52 -12.43 6.30 4.03
CA SER A 52 -12.87 5.39 2.97
C SER A 52 -12.25 5.72 1.61
N SER A 53 -12.03 7.01 1.31
CA SER A 53 -11.29 7.43 0.11
C SER A 53 -9.82 7.01 0.20
N LEU A 54 -9.17 7.20 1.35
CA LEU A 54 -7.78 6.79 1.56
C LEU A 54 -7.63 5.27 1.40
N GLU A 55 -8.53 4.51 2.02
CA GLU A 55 -8.62 3.06 1.89
C GLU A 55 -8.74 2.62 0.43
N SER A 56 -9.67 3.23 -0.32
CA SER A 56 -9.92 2.91 -1.72
C SER A 56 -8.69 3.14 -2.61
N GLU A 57 -7.96 4.24 -2.40
CA GLU A 57 -6.71 4.50 -3.13
C GLU A 57 -5.64 3.45 -2.81
N ILE A 58 -5.52 3.00 -1.56
CA ILE A 58 -4.57 1.95 -1.16
C ILE A 58 -4.97 0.60 -1.77
N VAL A 59 -6.26 0.26 -1.81
CA VAL A 59 -6.76 -0.96 -2.48
C VAL A 59 -6.44 -0.91 -3.98
N SER A 60 -6.71 0.22 -4.64
CA SER A 60 -6.36 0.44 -6.04
C SER A 60 -4.86 0.23 -6.30
N PHE A 61 -4.01 0.76 -5.41
CA PHE A 61 -2.57 0.55 -5.46
C PHE A 61 -2.17 -0.93 -5.30
N VAL A 62 -2.78 -1.65 -4.35
CA VAL A 62 -2.54 -3.09 -4.12
C VAL A 62 -2.89 -3.90 -5.37
N ASP A 63 -4.04 -3.61 -5.99
CA ASP A 63 -4.51 -4.29 -7.20
C ASP A 63 -3.62 -4.00 -8.42
N ALA A 64 -3.04 -2.80 -8.48
CA ALA A 64 -2.10 -2.42 -9.53
C ALA A 64 -0.73 -3.10 -9.40
N ILE A 65 -0.34 -3.58 -8.21
CA ILE A 65 0.92 -4.29 -8.02
C ILE A 65 0.82 -5.72 -8.54
N ASN A 66 1.49 -5.96 -9.67
CA ASN A 66 1.91 -7.30 -10.08
C ASN A 66 3.40 -7.50 -9.72
N PRO A 67 3.74 -8.30 -8.69
CA PRO A 67 5.11 -8.39 -8.19
C PRO A 67 6.15 -8.81 -9.23
N VAL A 68 5.78 -9.71 -10.15
CA VAL A 68 6.64 -10.16 -11.25
C VAL A 68 6.91 -9.04 -12.24
N THR A 69 5.87 -8.35 -12.70
CA THR A 69 5.99 -7.22 -13.63
C THR A 69 6.76 -6.06 -12.99
N CYS A 70 6.42 -5.68 -11.76
CA CYS A 70 7.09 -4.59 -11.04
C CYS A 70 8.58 -4.89 -10.83
N ALA A 71 8.93 -6.12 -10.43
CA ALA A 71 10.31 -6.55 -10.29
C ALA A 71 11.08 -6.47 -11.62
N TRP A 72 10.46 -6.93 -12.70
CA TRP A 72 11.06 -6.89 -14.04
C TRP A 72 11.32 -5.45 -14.51
N GLU A 73 10.32 -4.57 -14.40
CA GLU A 73 10.47 -3.15 -14.77
C GLU A 73 11.53 -2.44 -13.93
N TRP A 74 11.59 -2.75 -12.64
CA TRP A 74 12.61 -2.20 -11.76
C TRP A 74 14.03 -2.66 -12.14
N MET A 75 14.19 -3.94 -12.48
CA MET A 75 15.46 -4.50 -12.95
C MET A 75 15.92 -3.83 -14.25
N ILE A 76 15.01 -3.57 -15.20
CA ILE A 76 15.31 -2.82 -16.43
C ILE A 76 15.76 -1.40 -16.09
N LYS A 77 15.00 -0.68 -15.25
CA LYS A 77 15.28 0.73 -14.92
C LYS A 77 16.57 0.90 -14.11
N SER A 78 16.90 -0.08 -13.26
CA SER A 78 18.09 -0.04 -12.40
C SER A 78 19.36 -0.61 -13.04
N GLY A 79 19.23 -1.35 -14.15
CA GLY A 79 20.34 -2.05 -14.79
C GLY A 79 20.87 -3.26 -14.00
N ALA A 80 20.19 -3.67 -12.92
CA ALA A 80 20.49 -4.91 -12.22
C ALA A 80 19.94 -6.07 -13.06
N MET A 81 20.81 -6.93 -13.62
CA MET A 81 20.39 -8.04 -14.51
C MET A 81 20.69 -9.45 -13.95
N ASP A 82 21.07 -9.55 -12.68
CA ASP A 82 21.36 -10.85 -12.05
C ASP A 82 20.07 -11.59 -11.62
N SER A 83 19.99 -12.91 -11.86
CA SER A 83 18.80 -13.71 -11.56
C SER A 83 18.45 -13.79 -10.07
N SER A 84 19.45 -13.78 -9.17
CA SER A 84 19.19 -13.75 -7.72
C SER A 84 18.57 -12.43 -7.29
N ARG A 85 18.96 -11.32 -7.95
CA ARG A 85 18.38 -10.00 -7.72
C ARG A 85 16.95 -9.92 -8.22
N TYR A 86 16.62 -10.62 -9.31
CA TYR A 86 15.25 -10.69 -9.80
C TYR A 86 14.33 -11.38 -8.80
N LEU A 87 14.71 -12.57 -8.30
CA LEU A 87 13.89 -13.27 -7.29
C LEU A 87 13.73 -12.46 -6.01
N GLN A 88 14.78 -11.78 -5.56
CA GLN A 88 14.69 -10.88 -4.41
C GLN A 88 13.76 -9.68 -4.68
N ALA A 89 13.81 -9.10 -5.89
CA ALA A 89 12.91 -8.02 -6.28
C ALA A 89 11.43 -8.45 -6.30
N VAL A 90 11.14 -9.67 -6.75
CA VAL A 90 9.78 -10.24 -6.69
C VAL A 90 9.32 -10.38 -5.25
N ALA A 91 10.18 -10.93 -4.37
CA ALA A 91 9.87 -11.09 -2.95
C ALA A 91 9.64 -9.74 -2.26
N ASP A 92 10.44 -8.73 -2.60
CA ASP A 92 10.26 -7.37 -2.11
C ASP A 92 8.88 -6.80 -2.52
N MET A 93 8.48 -6.96 -3.78
CA MET A 93 7.19 -6.44 -4.28
C MET A 93 5.98 -7.21 -3.73
N GLU A 94 6.09 -8.53 -3.50
CA GLU A 94 5.06 -9.32 -2.80
C GLU A 94 4.85 -8.82 -1.37
N ASP A 95 5.93 -8.53 -0.65
CA ASP A 95 5.86 -8.00 0.72
C ASP A 95 5.34 -6.56 0.75
N ILE A 96 5.71 -5.69 -0.21
CA ILE A 96 5.10 -4.37 -0.36
C ILE A 96 3.58 -4.48 -0.54
N ARG A 97 3.13 -5.31 -1.50
CA ARG A 97 1.70 -5.52 -1.76
C ARG A 97 0.97 -6.02 -0.53
N SER A 98 1.55 -7.00 0.17
CA SER A 98 0.97 -7.59 1.38
C SER A 98 0.85 -6.57 2.52
N LYS A 99 1.87 -5.73 2.74
CA LYS A 99 1.82 -4.69 3.79
C LYS A 99 0.88 -3.54 3.43
N ALA A 100 0.72 -3.21 2.16
CA ALA A 100 -0.27 -2.24 1.71
C ALA A 100 -1.70 -2.79 1.87
N TRP A 101 -1.91 -4.09 1.61
CA TRP A 101 -3.20 -4.73 1.83
C TRP A 101 -3.62 -4.76 3.31
N LEU A 102 -2.69 -5.09 4.21
CA LEU A 102 -2.97 -5.07 5.66
C LEU A 102 -3.27 -3.64 6.15
N LEU A 103 -2.57 -2.64 5.60
CA LEU A 103 -2.85 -1.23 5.86
C LEU A 103 -4.28 -0.86 5.44
N ALA A 104 -4.71 -1.22 4.22
CA ALA A 104 -6.09 -0.99 3.78
C ALA A 104 -7.12 -1.70 4.67
N CYS A 105 -6.85 -2.96 5.05
CA CYS A 105 -7.74 -3.72 5.93
C CYS A 105 -7.94 -3.02 7.28
N ASP A 106 -6.85 -2.63 7.95
CA ASP A 106 -6.92 -1.95 9.25
C ASP A 106 -7.57 -0.55 9.12
N LEU A 107 -7.37 0.15 8.01
CA LEU A 107 -8.05 1.44 7.74
C LEU A 107 -9.56 1.25 7.52
N SER A 108 -9.99 0.15 6.92
CA SER A 108 -11.42 -0.15 6.75
C SER A 108 -12.16 -0.35 8.07
N GLU A 109 -11.46 -0.81 9.11
CA GLU A 109 -12.03 -0.91 10.46
C GLU A 109 -12.25 0.49 11.08
N LEU A 110 -11.44 1.47 10.67
CA LEU A 110 -11.55 2.87 11.10
C LEU A 110 -12.62 3.65 10.32
N SER A 111 -12.84 3.33 9.04
CA SER A 111 -13.85 3.99 8.20
C SER A 111 -15.29 3.68 8.66
N GLY A 112 -15.49 2.64 9.47
CA GLY A 112 -16.81 2.21 9.94
C GLY A 112 -17.65 1.55 8.84
N GLU A 113 -17.08 1.38 7.65
CA GLU A 113 -17.66 0.62 6.55
C GLU A 113 -17.51 -0.88 6.79
N LYS A 114 -18.24 -1.70 6.02
CA LYS A 114 -18.11 -3.16 6.16
C LYS A 114 -16.68 -3.56 5.80
N PRO A 115 -16.03 -4.46 6.56
CA PRO A 115 -14.65 -4.83 6.29
C PRO A 115 -14.47 -5.31 4.85
N ILE A 116 -13.42 -4.86 4.16
CA ILE A 116 -13.18 -5.17 2.73
C ILE A 116 -13.23 -6.68 2.45
N TRP A 117 -12.72 -7.48 3.39
CA TRP A 117 -12.72 -8.94 3.30
C TRP A 117 -14.13 -9.58 3.31
N SER A 118 -15.17 -8.84 3.73
CA SER A 118 -16.58 -9.26 3.66
C SER A 118 -17.15 -9.23 2.23
N VAL A 119 -16.47 -8.60 1.28
CA VAL A 119 -16.83 -8.63 -0.14
C VAL A 119 -16.39 -9.94 -0.80
N PHE A 120 -15.25 -10.49 -0.39
CA PHE A 120 -14.70 -11.74 -0.93
C PHE A 120 -15.51 -12.99 -0.54
N THR A 121 -16.26 -12.97 0.56
CA THR A 121 -17.13 -14.09 0.97
C THR A 121 -18.37 -14.26 0.08
N LYS A 122 -18.68 -13.32 -0.81
CA LYS A 122 -19.83 -13.43 -1.73
C LYS A 122 -19.54 -14.10 -3.06
N ASN A 123 -18.27 -14.21 -3.46
CA ASN A 123 -17.89 -14.73 -4.79
C ASN A 123 -17.30 -16.15 -4.76
N GLY A 124 -17.34 -16.83 -3.61
CA GLY A 124 -16.77 -18.17 -3.40
C GLY A 124 -17.77 -19.31 -3.20
N LEU A 125 -19.05 -19.10 -3.51
CA LEU A 125 -20.09 -20.13 -3.47
C LEU A 125 -21.02 -19.97 -4.67
N ASN A 126 -20.65 -20.60 -5.79
CA ASN A 126 -21.55 -21.22 -6.76
C ASN A 126 -20.75 -22.23 -7.60
#